data_AF-A0A6M0FKY8-F1
#
_entry.id   AF-A0A6M0FKY8-F1
#
_cell.length_a   1.000
_cell.length_b   1.000
_cell.length_c   1.000
_cell.angle_alpha   90.00
_cell.angle_beta   90.00
_cell.angle_gamma   90.00
#
_symmetry.space_group_name_H-M   'P 1'
#
loop_
_entity.id
_entity.type
_entity.pdbx_description
1 polymer ?
#
loop_
_entity_poly.entity_id
_entity_poly.type
_entity_poly.pdbx_seq_one_letter_code
_entity_poly.pdbx_strand_id
1 'polypeptide(L)'
;MSREKLIVDPGFVHHRKILTILQEQGSRIINQEIRSIPPTTPEWHKRVLIDQIYTRILIEFCRVNEIKTLEEILLEKRGRLFCSIVKLKPCQKIYEKGENDRIVLEPEAFEGSELTLELHITLGHVTASTLKAELECGGNFAVIAEYFASKDNKLIFHPLVIGFPYIQDIETGEPSWTLYSDFYNLYIEDFDEFSKVKEQDMPEDFKEMKQIKESLFKAALGKILSESTPKDWGGETSDFTTSHLHYQGKRLRAAFLLKGPAKFTPMTIKHLGKNGDQIIRLAKEPVDILIVQHCHDITSSVIEMLKIFATQPSNPRYYCLLDGRESLRLLEAYDLKKWALNESKKG
;
A
#
# COMPACT_ATOMS: atom_id res chain seq x y z
N MET A 1 13.99 -7.81 -13.93
CA MET A 1 12.71 -7.32 -13.38
C MET A 1 12.40 -8.17 -12.17
N SER A 2 11.74 -7.65 -11.12
CA SER A 2 11.01 -8.55 -10.22
C SER A 2 10.13 -9.40 -11.12
N ARG A 3 10.30 -10.72 -11.08
CA ARG A 3 9.52 -11.62 -11.93
C ARG A 3 8.06 -11.62 -11.54
N GLU A 4 7.75 -11.14 -10.34
CA GLU A 4 6.43 -11.18 -9.76
C GLU A 4 5.76 -9.79 -9.74
N LYS A 5 4.43 -9.79 -9.95
CA LYS A 5 3.58 -8.59 -9.93
C LYS A 5 2.28 -8.85 -9.17
N LEU A 6 1.75 -7.80 -8.53
CA LEU A 6 0.40 -7.80 -7.99
C LEU A 6 -0.64 -7.80 -9.12
N ILE A 7 -1.52 -8.79 -9.09
CA ILE A 7 -2.66 -8.94 -9.99
C ILE A 7 -3.95 -8.96 -9.16
N VAL A 8 -5.04 -8.51 -9.76
CA VAL A 8 -6.38 -8.55 -9.17
C VAL A 8 -7.20 -9.58 -9.94
N ASP A 9 -7.68 -10.61 -9.24
CA ASP A 9 -8.68 -11.54 -9.78
C ASP A 9 -10.07 -10.96 -9.50
N PRO A 10 -10.77 -10.42 -10.50
CA PRO A 10 -12.04 -9.76 -10.27
C PRO A 10 -13.16 -10.79 -10.03
N GLY A 11 -13.91 -10.62 -8.94
CA GLY A 11 -15.18 -11.31 -8.74
C GLY A 11 -16.40 -10.40 -8.87
N PHE A 12 -16.18 -9.09 -9.03
CA PHE A 12 -17.19 -8.08 -9.29
C PHE A 12 -16.65 -7.08 -10.31
N VAL A 13 -17.37 -6.85 -11.40
CA VAL A 13 -17.01 -5.86 -12.44
C VAL A 13 -18.24 -5.10 -12.93
N HIS A 14 -18.21 -3.77 -12.81
CA HIS A 14 -19.28 -2.89 -13.29
C HIS A 14 -18.97 -2.33 -14.69
N HIS A 15 -19.01 -3.18 -15.72
CA HIS A 15 -18.69 -2.85 -17.13
C HIS A 15 -19.18 -1.47 -17.60
N ARG A 16 -20.47 -1.17 -17.43
CA ARG A 16 -21.07 0.09 -17.91
C ARG A 16 -20.43 1.34 -17.28
N LYS A 17 -20.18 1.34 -15.96
CA LYS A 17 -19.56 2.49 -15.28
C LYS A 17 -18.09 2.63 -15.67
N ILE A 18 -17.39 1.50 -15.84
CA ILE A 18 -16.00 1.50 -16.30
C ILE A 18 -15.90 2.16 -17.67
N LEU A 19 -16.75 1.81 -18.64
CA LEU A 19 -16.77 2.47 -19.95
C LEU A 19 -17.03 3.97 -19.85
N THR A 20 -17.94 4.40 -18.98
CA THR A 20 -18.20 5.84 -18.75
C THR A 20 -16.96 6.57 -18.24
N ILE A 21 -16.22 5.97 -17.32
CA ILE A 21 -15.02 6.57 -16.71
C ILE A 21 -13.85 6.61 -17.71
N LEU A 22 -13.66 5.52 -18.44
CA LEU A 22 -12.59 5.38 -19.42
C LEU A 22 -12.84 6.16 -20.73
N GLN A 23 -14.07 6.61 -20.94
CA GLN A 23 -14.53 7.35 -22.11
C GLN A 23 -14.19 6.63 -23.43
N GLU A 24 -14.17 7.36 -24.54
CA GLU A 24 -14.01 6.79 -25.88
C GLU A 24 -12.66 6.07 -26.05
N GLN A 25 -11.57 6.65 -25.53
CA GLN A 25 -10.23 6.09 -25.71
C GLN A 25 -10.10 4.73 -25.03
N GLY A 26 -10.46 4.61 -23.75
CA GLY A 26 -10.36 3.31 -23.08
C GLY A 26 -11.40 2.30 -23.60
N SER A 27 -12.57 2.76 -24.06
CA SER A 27 -13.53 1.89 -24.76
C SER A 27 -12.95 1.28 -26.04
N ARG A 28 -12.17 2.05 -26.81
CA ARG A 28 -11.47 1.53 -28.00
C ARG A 28 -10.45 0.45 -27.64
N ILE A 29 -9.65 0.66 -26.59
CA ILE A 29 -8.66 -0.31 -26.11
C ILE A 29 -9.34 -1.60 -25.65
N ILE A 30 -10.37 -1.50 -24.82
CA ILE A 30 -11.18 -2.66 -24.37
C ILE A 30 -11.71 -3.44 -25.57
N ASN A 31 -12.34 -2.75 -26.54
CA ASN A 31 -12.91 -3.41 -27.71
C ASN A 31 -11.85 -4.09 -28.59
N GLN A 32 -10.65 -3.52 -28.68
CA GLN A 32 -9.53 -4.13 -29.40
C GLN A 32 -9.09 -5.44 -28.73
N GLU A 33 -8.95 -5.45 -27.40
CA GLU A 33 -8.57 -6.65 -26.67
C GLU A 33 -9.66 -7.71 -26.68
N ILE A 34 -10.94 -7.34 -26.54
CA ILE A 34 -12.05 -8.29 -26.64
C ILE A 34 -12.10 -8.96 -28.02
N ARG A 35 -11.78 -8.23 -29.09
CA ARG A 35 -11.68 -8.79 -30.45
C ARG A 35 -10.52 -9.77 -30.61
N SER A 36 -9.50 -9.70 -29.76
CA SER A 36 -8.37 -10.64 -29.78
C SER A 36 -8.71 -12.00 -29.16
N ILE A 37 -9.82 -12.11 -28.43
CA ILE A 37 -10.29 -13.38 -27.88
C ILE A 37 -10.67 -14.32 -29.03
N PRO A 38 -10.12 -15.56 -29.10
CA PRO A 38 -10.45 -16.49 -30.16
C PRO A 38 -11.96 -16.73 -30.29
N PRO A 39 -12.53 -16.75 -31.51
CA PRO A 39 -13.96 -17.00 -31.71
C PRO A 39 -14.43 -18.37 -31.19
N THR A 40 -13.49 -19.33 -31.07
CA THR A 40 -13.72 -20.68 -30.55
C THR A 40 -13.74 -20.75 -29.02
N THR A 41 -13.44 -19.65 -28.33
CA THR A 41 -13.44 -19.60 -26.86
C THR A 41 -14.86 -19.81 -26.33
N PRO A 42 -15.07 -20.77 -25.40
CA PRO A 42 -16.38 -20.98 -24.78
C PRO A 42 -16.92 -19.72 -24.11
N GLU A 43 -18.24 -19.53 -24.15
CA GLU A 43 -18.89 -18.31 -23.65
C GLU A 43 -18.59 -18.03 -22.17
N TRP A 44 -18.54 -19.05 -21.33
CA TRP A 44 -18.19 -18.88 -19.91
C TRP A 44 -16.76 -18.34 -19.74
N HIS A 45 -15.80 -18.84 -20.53
CA HIS A 45 -14.40 -18.41 -20.47
C HIS A 45 -14.24 -17.01 -21.04
N LYS A 46 -14.98 -16.69 -22.12
CA LYS A 46 -15.02 -15.36 -22.71
C LYS A 46 -15.46 -14.29 -21.69
N ARG A 47 -16.46 -14.59 -20.85
CA ARG A 47 -16.89 -13.68 -19.77
C ARG A 47 -15.79 -13.40 -18.77
N VAL A 48 -15.09 -14.44 -18.30
CA VAL A 48 -13.94 -14.29 -17.39
C VAL A 48 -12.84 -13.43 -18.01
N LEU A 49 -12.47 -13.68 -19.26
CA LEU A 49 -11.45 -12.89 -19.96
C LEU A 49 -11.87 -11.42 -20.12
N ILE A 50 -13.15 -11.16 -20.37
CA ILE A 50 -13.67 -9.79 -20.44
C ILE A 50 -13.53 -9.09 -19.09
N ASP A 51 -13.94 -9.72 -17.98
CA ASP A 51 -13.82 -9.15 -16.63
C ASP A 51 -12.35 -8.81 -16.30
N GLN A 52 -11.41 -9.68 -16.69
CA GLN A 52 -9.97 -9.46 -16.54
C GLN A 52 -9.46 -8.28 -17.39
N ILE A 53 -9.88 -8.18 -18.66
CA ILE A 53 -9.53 -7.06 -19.55
C ILE A 53 -9.97 -5.72 -18.94
N TYR A 54 -11.24 -5.63 -18.52
CA TYR A 54 -11.78 -4.42 -17.91
C TYR A 54 -11.02 -4.04 -16.63
N THR A 55 -10.75 -5.02 -15.78
CA THR A 55 -10.03 -4.81 -14.52
C THR A 55 -8.60 -4.32 -14.76
N ARG A 56 -7.86 -4.97 -15.64
CA ARG A 56 -6.48 -4.60 -15.99
C ARG A 56 -6.41 -3.18 -16.56
N ILE A 57 -7.28 -2.84 -17.51
CA ILE A 57 -7.31 -1.51 -18.13
C ILE A 57 -7.71 -0.45 -17.11
N LEU A 58 -8.64 -0.74 -16.20
CA LEU A 58 -9.03 0.19 -15.15
C LEU A 58 -7.90 0.42 -14.13
N ILE A 59 -7.15 -0.62 -13.74
CA ILE A 59 -5.97 -0.49 -12.88
C ILE A 59 -4.92 0.40 -13.55
N GLU A 60 -4.68 0.20 -14.84
CA GLU A 60 -3.74 1.01 -15.61
C GLU A 60 -4.21 2.48 -15.74
N PHE A 61 -5.51 2.70 -15.95
CA PHE A 61 -6.10 4.03 -15.86
C PHE A 61 -5.88 4.66 -14.49
N CYS A 62 -6.05 3.91 -13.41
CA CYS A 62 -5.79 4.38 -12.05
C CYS A 62 -4.32 4.78 -11.85
N ARG A 63 -3.38 4.02 -12.43
CA ARG A 63 -1.95 4.31 -12.38
C ARG A 63 -1.61 5.60 -13.12
N VAL A 64 -2.07 5.74 -14.37
CA VAL A 64 -1.76 6.90 -15.23
C VAL A 64 -2.35 8.20 -14.69
N ASN A 65 -3.53 8.13 -14.04
CA ASN A 65 -4.20 9.29 -13.47
C ASN A 65 -3.88 9.52 -11.99
N GLU A 66 -2.91 8.79 -11.42
CA GLU A 66 -2.49 8.91 -10.02
C GLU A 66 -3.70 8.85 -9.06
N ILE A 67 -4.60 7.89 -9.33
CA ILE A 67 -5.80 7.71 -8.51
C ILE A 67 -5.37 7.31 -7.11
N LYS A 68 -5.91 8.01 -6.12
CA LYS A 68 -5.57 7.88 -4.70
C LYS A 68 -6.05 6.58 -4.09
N THR A 69 -5.47 6.21 -2.95
CA THR A 69 -6.05 5.18 -2.09
C THR A 69 -7.29 5.70 -1.34
N LEU A 70 -8.01 4.80 -0.69
CA LEU A 70 -9.17 5.14 0.12
C LEU A 70 -8.76 6.05 1.30
N GLU A 71 -7.66 5.71 1.95
CA GLU A 71 -7.10 6.37 3.13
C GLU A 71 -6.69 7.81 2.78
N GLU A 72 -6.05 8.01 1.62
CA GLU A 72 -5.77 9.37 1.12
C GLU A 72 -7.05 10.19 0.92
N ILE A 73 -8.12 9.60 0.37
CA ILE A 73 -9.40 10.31 0.23
C ILE A 73 -10.01 10.62 1.60
N LEU A 74 -9.93 9.70 2.56
CA LEU A 74 -10.49 9.90 3.91
C LEU A 74 -9.76 11.01 4.67
N LEU A 75 -8.45 11.15 4.46
CA LEU A 75 -7.60 12.14 5.12
C LEU A 75 -7.71 13.51 4.44
N GLU A 76 -7.60 13.56 3.11
CA GLU A 76 -7.69 14.81 2.35
C GLU A 76 -9.14 15.27 2.12
N LYS A 77 -10.13 14.41 2.41
CA LYS A 77 -11.57 14.62 2.18
C LYS A 77 -11.88 15.02 0.73
N ARG A 78 -11.10 14.50 -0.21
CA ARG A 78 -11.17 14.86 -1.63
C ARG A 78 -10.78 13.70 -2.53
N GLY A 79 -11.66 13.36 -3.46
CA GLY A 79 -11.42 12.41 -4.53
C GLY A 79 -12.74 11.93 -5.13
N ARG A 80 -12.73 11.58 -6.42
CA ARG A 80 -13.92 11.00 -7.09
C ARG A 80 -13.80 9.50 -7.33
N LEU A 81 -12.58 8.98 -7.35
CA LEU A 81 -12.26 7.57 -7.52
C LEU A 81 -11.17 7.23 -6.51
N PHE A 82 -11.21 6.03 -5.95
CA PHE A 82 -10.06 5.42 -5.30
C PHE A 82 -9.70 4.08 -5.93
N CYS A 83 -8.44 3.69 -5.76
CA CYS A 83 -7.92 2.35 -6.02
C CYS A 83 -7.11 1.96 -4.79
N SER A 84 -7.56 0.94 -4.03
CA SER A 84 -6.90 0.55 -2.79
C SER A 84 -7.09 -0.94 -2.49
N ILE A 85 -6.27 -1.45 -1.58
CA ILE A 85 -6.61 -2.66 -0.84
C ILE A 85 -7.47 -2.23 0.35
N VAL A 86 -8.70 -2.74 0.41
CA VAL A 86 -9.70 -2.37 1.42
C VAL A 86 -10.02 -3.58 2.28
N LYS A 87 -9.91 -3.40 3.59
CA LYS A 87 -10.34 -4.40 4.57
C LYS A 87 -11.84 -4.25 4.82
N LEU A 88 -12.62 -5.22 4.36
CA LEU A 88 -14.08 -5.25 4.50
C LEU A 88 -14.50 -6.08 5.71
N LYS A 89 -15.50 -5.59 6.44
CA LYS A 89 -16.16 -6.34 7.51
C LYS A 89 -17.01 -7.49 6.94
N PRO A 90 -17.28 -8.55 7.74
CA PRO A 90 -18.20 -9.62 7.37
C PRO A 90 -19.59 -9.10 6.95
N CYS A 91 -20.12 -9.57 5.82
CA CYS A 91 -21.46 -9.22 5.32
C CYS A 91 -22.40 -10.44 5.27
N GLN A 92 -23.01 -10.79 6.41
CA GLN A 92 -23.91 -11.95 6.53
C GLN A 92 -25.15 -11.90 5.60
N LYS A 93 -25.58 -10.69 5.24
CA LYS A 93 -26.75 -10.48 4.38
C LYS A 93 -26.54 -10.93 2.92
N ILE A 94 -25.33 -11.34 2.55
CA ILE A 94 -24.99 -11.66 1.17
C ILE A 94 -25.73 -12.90 0.63
N TYR A 95 -26.09 -13.86 1.50
CA TYR A 95 -26.87 -15.04 1.14
C TYR A 95 -28.37 -14.90 1.36
N GLU A 96 -28.80 -13.88 2.11
CA GLU A 96 -30.21 -13.59 2.40
C GLU A 96 -30.91 -12.84 1.24
N LYS A 97 -30.13 -12.34 0.28
CA LYS A 97 -30.56 -11.42 -0.76
C LYS A 97 -30.51 -12.06 -2.15
N GLY A 98 -31.45 -11.67 -2.99
CA GLY A 98 -31.52 -12.07 -4.39
C GLY A 98 -30.54 -11.30 -5.27
N GLU A 99 -30.33 -11.77 -6.50
CA GLU A 99 -29.36 -11.18 -7.44
C GLU A 99 -29.62 -9.69 -7.75
N ASN A 100 -30.88 -9.26 -7.74
CA ASN A 100 -31.24 -7.86 -8.02
C ASN A 100 -31.18 -6.93 -6.80
N ASP A 101 -30.92 -7.49 -5.61
CA ASP A 101 -30.89 -6.71 -4.38
C ASP A 101 -29.60 -5.89 -4.26
N ARG A 102 -29.75 -4.72 -3.63
CA ARG A 102 -28.62 -3.90 -3.22
C ARG A 102 -28.12 -4.34 -1.85
N ILE A 103 -26.79 -4.41 -1.73
CA ILE A 103 -26.09 -4.70 -0.49
C ILE A 103 -25.10 -3.58 -0.20
N VAL A 104 -24.95 -3.31 1.09
CA VAL A 104 -23.96 -2.39 1.62
C VAL A 104 -22.84 -3.22 2.22
N LEU A 105 -21.63 -3.05 1.67
CA LEU A 105 -20.41 -3.55 2.28
C LEU A 105 -19.79 -2.41 3.10
N GLU A 106 -19.32 -2.73 4.30
CA GLU A 106 -18.72 -1.76 5.20
C GLU A 106 -17.23 -2.08 5.37
N PRO A 107 -16.32 -1.17 4.96
CA PRO A 107 -14.93 -1.27 5.35
C PRO A 107 -14.74 -1.14 6.87
N GLU A 108 -13.62 -1.64 7.36
CA GLU A 108 -13.16 -1.33 8.70
C GLU A 108 -12.90 0.18 8.87
N ALA A 109 -13.03 0.66 10.12
CA ALA A 109 -12.81 2.06 10.42
C ALA A 109 -11.33 2.40 10.28
N PHE A 110 -11.05 3.52 9.62
CA PHE A 110 -9.68 3.99 9.43
C PHE A 110 -9.23 4.87 10.61
N GLU A 111 -8.15 4.48 11.29
CA GLU A 111 -7.59 5.26 12.41
C GLU A 111 -6.98 6.58 11.87
N GLY A 112 -7.72 7.68 12.03
CA GLY A 112 -7.31 9.00 11.53
C GLY A 112 -8.45 9.78 10.86
N SER A 113 -9.59 9.14 10.60
CA SER A 113 -10.78 9.81 10.10
C SER A 113 -12.02 9.45 10.92
N GLU A 114 -12.87 10.44 11.17
CA GLU A 114 -14.21 10.23 11.76
C GLU A 114 -15.25 9.81 10.70
N LEU A 115 -14.87 9.81 9.42
CA LEU A 115 -15.75 9.43 8.33
C LEU A 115 -15.92 7.92 8.29
N THR A 116 -17.16 7.48 8.10
CA THR A 116 -17.48 6.08 7.80
C THR A 116 -17.66 5.87 6.30
N LEU A 117 -17.44 4.66 5.82
CA LEU A 117 -17.59 4.32 4.40
C LEU A 117 -18.66 3.25 4.19
N GLU A 118 -19.37 3.37 3.09
CA GLU A 118 -20.23 2.32 2.55
C GLU A 118 -19.91 2.08 1.07
N LEU A 119 -19.81 0.82 0.69
CA LEU A 119 -19.75 0.38 -0.70
C LEU A 119 -21.11 -0.22 -1.08
N HIS A 120 -21.82 0.43 -1.99
CA HIS A 120 -23.13 -0.05 -2.43
C HIS A 120 -22.96 -0.87 -3.70
N ILE A 121 -23.29 -2.16 -3.62
CA ILE A 121 -23.22 -3.11 -4.73
C ILE A 121 -24.60 -3.71 -5.04
N THR A 122 -24.75 -4.23 -6.26
CA THR A 122 -25.85 -5.12 -6.63
C THR A 122 -25.28 -6.53 -6.82
N LEU A 123 -25.93 -7.52 -6.22
CA LEU A 123 -25.42 -8.90 -6.22
C LEU A 123 -25.27 -9.52 -7.60
N GLY A 124 -26.07 -9.11 -8.58
CA GLY A 124 -25.98 -9.61 -9.96
C GLY A 124 -24.68 -9.25 -10.68
N HIS A 125 -23.85 -8.39 -10.09
CA HIS A 125 -22.49 -8.11 -10.57
C HIS A 125 -21.42 -8.95 -9.88
N VAL A 126 -21.76 -9.74 -8.84
CA VAL A 126 -20.85 -10.71 -8.22
C VAL A 126 -20.88 -11.99 -9.04
N THR A 127 -19.83 -12.23 -9.81
CA THR A 127 -19.75 -13.35 -10.77
C THR A 127 -19.08 -14.59 -10.19
N ALA A 128 -18.33 -14.46 -9.11
CA ALA A 128 -17.61 -15.55 -8.45
C ALA A 128 -18.27 -15.95 -7.11
N SER A 129 -18.65 -17.22 -6.96
CA SER A 129 -19.15 -17.76 -5.69
C SER A 129 -18.11 -17.65 -4.56
N THR A 130 -16.83 -17.75 -4.88
CA THR A 130 -15.74 -17.54 -3.92
C THR A 130 -15.71 -16.10 -3.41
N LEU A 131 -15.88 -15.10 -4.29
CA LEU A 131 -16.00 -13.71 -3.83
C LEU A 131 -17.21 -13.54 -2.91
N LYS A 132 -18.34 -14.17 -3.24
CA LYS A 132 -19.53 -14.13 -2.40
C LYS A 132 -19.28 -14.71 -1.00
N ALA A 133 -18.59 -15.86 -0.92
CA ALA A 133 -18.23 -16.47 0.36
C ALA A 133 -17.25 -15.60 1.17
N GLU A 134 -16.23 -15.05 0.53
CA GLU A 134 -15.23 -14.21 1.22
C GLU A 134 -15.84 -12.88 1.70
N LEU A 135 -16.78 -12.29 0.95
CA LEU A 135 -17.51 -11.11 1.41
C LEU A 135 -18.42 -11.41 2.62
N GLU A 136 -18.89 -12.64 2.78
CA GLU A 136 -19.62 -13.06 3.99
C GLU A 136 -18.70 -13.03 5.21
N CYS A 137 -17.46 -13.53 5.06
CA CYS A 137 -16.47 -13.59 6.13
C CYS A 137 -15.73 -12.28 6.39
N GLY A 138 -15.66 -11.39 5.39
CA GLY A 138 -14.80 -10.21 5.44
C GLY A 138 -13.34 -10.56 5.11
N GLY A 139 -12.53 -9.56 4.79
CA GLY A 139 -11.17 -9.77 4.32
C GLY A 139 -10.57 -8.58 3.57
N ASN A 140 -9.42 -8.79 2.95
CA ASN A 140 -8.72 -7.77 2.16
C ASN A 140 -9.05 -7.93 0.69
N PHE A 141 -9.59 -6.88 0.07
CA PHE A 141 -10.00 -6.89 -1.32
C PHE A 141 -9.34 -5.74 -2.08
N ALA A 142 -8.92 -5.99 -3.31
CA ALA A 142 -8.60 -4.90 -4.22
C ALA A 142 -9.92 -4.28 -4.68
N VAL A 143 -10.09 -2.99 -4.39
CA VAL A 143 -11.31 -2.25 -4.70
C VAL A 143 -10.98 -1.00 -5.49
N ILE A 144 -11.70 -0.82 -6.59
CA ILE A 144 -11.76 0.44 -7.33
C ILE A 144 -13.20 0.92 -7.26
N ALA A 145 -13.43 2.12 -6.74
CA ALA A 145 -14.79 2.62 -6.57
C ALA A 145 -14.92 4.13 -6.82
N GLU A 146 -16.09 4.52 -7.30
CA GLU A 146 -16.47 5.90 -7.60
C GLU A 146 -17.27 6.50 -6.45
N TYR A 147 -16.91 7.71 -6.04
CA TYR A 147 -17.67 8.50 -5.07
C TYR A 147 -19.07 8.76 -5.61
N PHE A 148 -20.08 8.41 -4.81
CA PHE A 148 -21.48 8.63 -5.17
C PHE A 148 -22.09 9.79 -4.39
N ALA A 149 -22.03 9.74 -3.06
CA ALA A 149 -22.68 10.71 -2.20
C ALA A 149 -22.05 10.75 -0.80
N SER A 150 -22.37 11.79 -0.04
CA SER A 150 -22.05 11.91 1.38
C SER A 150 -23.31 12.20 2.18
N LYS A 151 -23.50 11.54 3.32
CA LYS A 151 -24.63 11.75 4.23
C LYS A 151 -24.17 11.53 5.67
N ASP A 152 -24.42 12.47 6.58
CA ASP A 152 -24.20 12.28 8.03
C ASP A 152 -22.83 11.66 8.41
N ASN A 153 -21.71 12.26 7.95
CA ASN A 153 -20.33 11.75 8.11
C ASN A 153 -20.05 10.37 7.49
N LYS A 154 -20.90 9.92 6.58
CA LYS A 154 -20.73 8.70 5.82
C LYS A 154 -20.53 9.02 4.35
N LEU A 155 -19.47 8.47 3.78
CA LEU A 155 -19.21 8.54 2.34
C LEU A 155 -19.66 7.25 1.68
N ILE A 156 -20.43 7.38 0.61
CA ILE A 156 -20.98 6.27 -0.16
C ILE A 156 -20.24 6.19 -1.48
N PHE A 157 -19.73 5.00 -1.80
CA PHE A 157 -19.06 4.69 -3.04
C PHE A 157 -19.76 3.57 -3.79
N HIS A 158 -19.67 3.63 -5.11
CA HIS A 158 -20.10 2.58 -6.02
C HIS A 158 -18.89 1.84 -6.57
N PRO A 159 -18.66 0.57 -6.16
CA PRO A 159 -17.57 -0.23 -6.71
C PRO A 159 -17.68 -0.38 -8.22
N LEU A 160 -16.52 -0.34 -8.85
CA LEU A 160 -16.29 -0.66 -10.25
C LEU A 160 -15.67 -2.03 -10.38
N VAL A 161 -14.73 -2.35 -9.48
CA VAL A 161 -14.08 -3.65 -9.33
C VAL A 161 -13.99 -4.00 -7.86
N ILE A 162 -14.30 -5.27 -7.53
CA ILE A 162 -13.89 -5.92 -6.29
C ILE A 162 -13.25 -7.25 -6.67
N GLY A 163 -12.05 -7.50 -6.18
CA GLY A 163 -11.31 -8.72 -6.51
C GLY A 163 -10.27 -9.09 -5.47
N PHE A 164 -9.67 -10.26 -5.68
CA PHE A 164 -8.62 -10.80 -4.82
C PHE A 164 -7.25 -10.30 -5.28
N PRO A 165 -6.47 -9.67 -4.41
CA PRO A 165 -5.07 -9.35 -4.69
C PRO A 165 -4.20 -10.60 -4.55
N TYR A 166 -3.46 -10.98 -5.59
CA TYR A 166 -2.47 -12.07 -5.54
C TYR A 166 -1.21 -11.72 -6.32
N ILE A 167 -0.15 -12.46 -6.07
CA ILE A 167 1.12 -12.31 -6.77
C ILE A 167 1.20 -13.33 -7.91
N GLN A 168 1.65 -12.89 -9.07
CA GLN A 168 1.82 -13.72 -10.26
C GLN A 168 3.20 -13.49 -10.88
N ASP A 169 3.85 -14.57 -11.32
CA ASP A 169 5.03 -14.48 -12.17
C ASP A 169 4.65 -13.99 -13.58
N ILE A 170 5.31 -12.95 -14.05
CA ILE A 170 5.03 -12.26 -15.32
C ILE A 170 5.45 -13.11 -16.53
N GLU A 171 6.50 -13.94 -16.41
CA GLU A 171 7.01 -14.76 -17.51
C GLU A 171 6.19 -16.05 -17.67
N THR A 172 5.92 -16.75 -16.57
CA THR A 172 5.20 -18.04 -16.61
C THR A 172 3.69 -17.86 -16.52
N GLY A 173 3.22 -16.76 -15.92
CA GLY A 173 1.82 -16.56 -15.58
C GLY A 173 1.37 -17.39 -14.38
N GLU A 174 2.29 -18.07 -13.68
CA GLU A 174 1.95 -18.91 -12.54
C GLU A 174 1.67 -18.06 -11.28
N PRO A 175 0.66 -18.43 -10.47
CA PRO A 175 0.43 -17.78 -9.19
C PRO A 175 1.57 -18.10 -8.22
N SER A 176 1.99 -17.09 -7.47
CA SER A 176 2.89 -17.27 -6.34
C SER A 176 2.11 -17.69 -5.10
N TRP A 177 2.67 -18.61 -4.32
CA TRP A 177 2.10 -19.03 -3.03
C TRP A 177 2.32 -18.01 -1.92
N THR A 178 3.09 -16.95 -2.20
CA THR A 178 3.36 -15.86 -1.25
C THR A 178 2.20 -14.87 -1.23
N LEU A 179 1.72 -14.54 -0.03
CA LEU A 179 0.74 -13.46 0.14
C LEU A 179 1.35 -12.15 -0.35
N TYR A 180 0.57 -11.32 -1.04
CA TYR A 180 1.06 -10.02 -1.51
C TYR A 180 1.60 -9.15 -0.36
N SER A 181 1.03 -9.29 0.84
CA SER A 181 1.48 -8.58 2.03
C SER A 181 2.90 -8.91 2.42
N ASP A 182 3.27 -10.18 2.26
CA ASP A 182 4.57 -10.69 2.69
C ASP A 182 5.58 -10.45 1.57
N PHE A 183 5.14 -10.55 0.31
CA PHE A 183 5.96 -10.28 -0.86
C PHE A 183 6.50 -8.84 -0.91
N TYR A 184 5.67 -7.85 -0.58
CA TYR A 184 6.07 -6.44 -0.62
C TYR A 184 6.72 -5.94 0.69
N ASN A 185 6.68 -6.74 1.76
CA ASN A 185 7.33 -6.39 3.02
C ASN A 185 8.79 -6.85 3.00
N LEU A 186 9.72 -5.90 3.02
CA LEU A 186 11.16 -6.17 3.12
C LEU A 186 11.65 -5.86 4.54
N TYR A 187 12.64 -6.61 4.97
CA TYR A 187 13.37 -6.38 6.21
C TYR A 187 14.68 -5.66 5.92
N ILE A 188 15.25 -5.02 6.95
CA ILE A 188 16.46 -4.21 6.76
C ILE A 188 17.63 -5.07 6.27
N GLU A 189 17.72 -6.32 6.72
CA GLU A 189 18.71 -7.30 6.30
C GLU A 189 18.56 -7.78 4.84
N ASP A 190 17.45 -7.51 4.17
CA ASP A 190 17.25 -7.89 2.77
C ASP A 190 18.06 -7.00 1.81
N PHE A 191 18.50 -5.83 2.26
CA PHE A 191 19.28 -4.90 1.45
C PHE A 191 20.79 -5.16 1.57
N ASP A 192 21.49 -5.14 0.44
CA ASP A 192 22.93 -5.44 0.39
C ASP A 192 23.75 -4.45 1.24
N GLU A 193 23.38 -3.17 1.20
CA GLU A 193 24.02 -2.08 1.96
C GLU A 193 23.90 -2.25 3.47
N PHE A 194 22.90 -3.00 3.94
CA PHE A 194 22.59 -3.24 5.35
C PHE A 194 22.90 -4.69 5.78
N SER A 195 23.59 -5.45 4.94
CA SER A 195 23.83 -6.88 5.13
C SER A 195 24.56 -7.24 6.43
N LYS A 196 25.37 -6.34 7.00
CA LYS A 196 26.03 -6.54 8.30
C LYS A 196 25.05 -6.73 9.46
N VAL A 197 23.80 -6.26 9.31
CA VAL A 197 22.76 -6.47 10.33
C VAL A 197 22.51 -7.96 10.58
N LYS A 198 22.76 -8.84 9.60
CA LYS A 198 22.65 -10.29 9.76
C LYS A 198 23.62 -10.88 10.78
N GLU A 199 24.74 -10.20 11.03
CA GLU A 199 25.77 -10.61 11.99
C GLU A 199 25.50 -10.05 13.40
N GLN A 200 24.55 -9.12 13.52
CA GLN A 200 24.19 -8.48 14.78
C GLN A 200 22.89 -9.08 15.33
N ASP A 201 22.96 -9.58 16.57
CA ASP A 201 21.78 -10.05 17.30
C ASP A 201 20.78 -8.90 17.51
N MET A 202 19.49 -9.25 17.54
CA MET A 202 18.44 -8.29 17.86
C MET A 202 18.61 -7.77 19.31
N PRO A 203 18.72 -6.46 19.53
CA PRO A 203 18.79 -5.91 20.88
C PRO A 203 17.59 -6.31 21.75
N GLU A 204 17.81 -6.54 23.04
CA GLU A 204 16.74 -6.87 23.99
C GLU A 204 15.76 -5.72 24.19
N ASP A 205 16.26 -4.48 24.17
CA ASP A 205 15.47 -3.27 24.24
C ASP A 205 16.02 -2.17 23.32
N PHE A 206 15.31 -1.03 23.26
CA PHE A 206 15.64 0.12 22.43
C PHE A 206 15.81 1.40 23.27
N LYS A 207 16.12 1.30 24.57
CA LYS A 207 16.19 2.45 25.48
C LYS A 207 17.25 3.48 25.05
N GLU A 208 18.35 3.01 24.46
CA GLU A 208 19.41 3.89 23.96
C GLU A 208 18.93 4.81 22.83
N MET A 209 17.95 4.37 22.03
CA MET A 209 17.36 5.18 20.96
C MET A 209 16.67 6.46 21.49
N LYS A 210 16.27 6.49 22.77
CA LYS A 210 15.74 7.71 23.41
C LYS A 210 16.73 8.88 23.39
N GLN A 211 18.03 8.57 23.35
CA GLN A 211 19.10 9.57 23.36
C GLN A 211 19.58 9.95 21.96
N ILE A 212 19.18 9.22 20.93
CA ILE A 212 19.67 9.41 19.56
C ILE A 212 18.70 10.29 18.80
N LYS A 213 19.14 11.50 18.41
CA LYS A 213 18.28 12.42 17.66
C LYS A 213 18.02 11.90 16.24
N GLU A 214 16.88 12.26 15.69
CA GLU A 214 16.47 11.96 14.31
C GLU A 214 17.55 12.36 13.29
N SER A 215 18.12 13.56 13.44
CA SER A 215 19.17 14.07 12.56
C SER A 215 20.47 13.28 12.64
N LEU A 216 20.79 12.67 13.80
CA LEU A 216 21.97 11.81 13.94
C LEU A 216 21.72 10.42 13.36
N PHE A 217 20.49 9.90 13.45
CA PHE A 217 20.11 8.68 12.74
C PHE A 217 20.16 8.89 11.22
N LYS A 218 19.61 10.00 10.71
CA LYS A 218 19.72 10.42 9.30
C LYS A 218 21.19 10.49 8.85
N ALA A 219 22.05 11.12 9.65
CA ALA A 219 23.49 11.19 9.38
C ALA A 219 24.18 9.81 9.43
N ALA A 220 23.71 8.89 10.29
CA ALA A 220 24.19 7.50 10.30
C ALA A 220 23.85 6.79 8.99
N LEU A 221 22.61 6.93 8.48
CA LEU A 221 22.22 6.40 7.17
C LEU A 221 23.11 6.95 6.06
N GLY A 222 23.37 8.27 6.05
CA GLY A 222 24.29 8.89 5.09
C GLY A 222 25.70 8.30 5.17
N LYS A 223 26.21 7.99 6.36
CA LYS A 223 27.51 7.32 6.53
C LYS A 223 27.52 5.90 5.99
N ILE A 224 26.46 5.12 6.26
CA ILE A 224 26.34 3.74 5.78
C ILE A 224 26.26 3.70 4.26
N LEU A 225 25.44 4.56 3.67
CA LEU A 225 25.19 4.62 2.23
C LEU A 225 26.24 5.44 1.46
N SER A 226 27.21 6.05 2.17
CA SER A 226 28.19 6.97 1.59
C SER A 226 27.54 8.15 0.83
N GLU A 227 26.44 8.67 1.37
CA GLU A 227 25.64 9.76 0.80
C GLU A 227 25.67 11.01 1.69
N SER A 228 25.60 12.19 1.05
CA SER A 228 25.42 13.45 1.77
C SER A 228 23.99 13.57 2.29
N THR A 229 23.82 14.00 3.54
CA THR A 229 22.51 14.34 4.11
C THR A 229 22.26 15.84 4.03
N PRO A 230 21.56 16.36 3.02
CA PRO A 230 21.20 17.78 2.95
C PRO A 230 20.33 18.18 4.15
N LYS A 231 20.39 19.47 4.50
CA LYS A 231 19.56 20.05 5.56
C LYS A 231 18.10 20.10 5.11
N ASP A 232 17.20 19.79 6.04
CA ASP A 232 15.77 19.79 5.79
C ASP A 232 15.29 21.17 5.33
N TRP A 233 14.48 21.21 4.27
CA TRP A 233 13.80 22.43 3.81
C TRP A 233 12.28 22.18 3.71
N GLY A 234 11.50 23.26 3.82
CA GLY A 234 10.05 23.19 4.07
C GLY A 234 9.18 22.48 3.02
N GLY A 235 9.75 22.03 1.90
CA GLY A 235 9.05 21.26 0.86
C GLY A 235 9.33 19.75 0.85
N GLU A 236 10.23 19.22 1.68
CA GLU A 236 10.68 17.82 1.62
C GLU A 236 9.58 16.81 1.94
N THR A 237 9.21 16.00 0.96
CA THR A 237 8.15 14.97 1.04
C THR A 237 8.58 13.72 1.83
N SER A 238 9.87 13.54 2.07
CA SER A 238 10.46 12.49 2.91
C SER A 238 11.70 13.02 3.63
N ASP A 239 12.09 12.37 4.72
CA ASP A 239 13.20 12.83 5.58
C ASP A 239 14.57 12.43 4.97
N PHE A 240 14.64 11.35 4.19
CA PHE A 240 15.86 10.96 3.47
C PHE A 240 15.50 10.18 2.20
N THR A 241 16.21 10.41 1.09
CA THR A 241 16.04 9.64 -0.14
C THR A 241 17.38 9.13 -0.62
N THR A 242 17.37 7.93 -1.20
CA THR A 242 18.56 7.30 -1.77
C THR A 242 18.18 6.60 -3.07
N SER A 243 19.13 6.53 -3.99
CA SER A 243 19.01 5.69 -5.19
C SER A 243 19.93 4.47 -5.14
N HIS A 244 20.60 4.21 -4.02
CA HIS A 244 21.74 3.31 -3.92
C HIS A 244 21.44 2.00 -3.18
N LEU A 245 20.19 1.72 -2.80
CA LEU A 245 19.84 0.44 -2.20
C LEU A 245 19.80 -0.67 -3.25
N HIS A 246 20.31 -1.85 -2.90
CA HIS A 246 20.20 -3.06 -3.71
C HIS A 246 19.40 -4.15 -2.99
N TYR A 247 18.48 -4.75 -3.72
CA TYR A 247 17.70 -5.92 -3.30
C TYR A 247 17.68 -6.92 -4.45
N GLN A 248 18.06 -8.17 -4.16
CA GLN A 248 18.16 -9.26 -5.16
C GLN A 248 18.96 -8.85 -6.42
N GLY A 249 20.08 -8.14 -6.24
CA GLY A 249 20.94 -7.68 -7.33
C GLY A 249 20.36 -6.54 -8.18
N LYS A 250 19.21 -5.97 -7.81
CA LYS A 250 18.61 -4.80 -8.48
C LYS A 250 18.80 -3.56 -7.62
N ARG A 251 19.31 -2.49 -8.25
CA ARG A 251 19.35 -1.14 -7.67
C ARG A 251 17.94 -0.55 -7.61
N LEU A 252 17.54 -0.04 -6.45
CA LEU A 252 16.24 0.51 -6.13
C LEU A 252 16.38 1.89 -5.49
N ARG A 253 15.37 2.74 -5.73
CA ARG A 253 15.22 4.03 -5.05
C ARG A 253 14.37 3.83 -3.80
N ALA A 254 14.76 4.48 -2.71
CA ALA A 254 14.04 4.44 -1.46
C ALA A 254 13.83 5.84 -0.89
N ALA A 255 12.69 6.01 -0.23
CA ALA A 255 12.40 7.18 0.60
C ALA A 255 12.16 6.73 2.03
N PHE A 256 12.67 7.52 2.97
CA PHE A 256 12.60 7.27 4.40
C PHE A 256 11.76 8.36 5.06
N LEU A 257 10.86 7.94 5.93
CA LEU A 257 10.27 8.77 6.96
C LEU A 257 10.90 8.38 8.29
N LEU A 258 11.62 9.31 8.90
CA LEU A 258 12.38 9.12 10.13
C LEU A 258 11.66 9.83 11.25
N LYS A 259 11.50 9.20 12.41
CA LYS A 259 10.94 9.87 13.59
C LYS A 259 11.74 9.58 14.84
N GLY A 260 12.39 10.63 15.35
CA GLY A 260 13.22 10.58 16.55
C GLY A 260 12.44 10.69 17.87
N PRO A 261 13.16 10.81 18.99
CA PRO A 261 12.64 10.59 20.34
C PRO A 261 11.93 11.79 20.97
N ALA A 262 11.46 12.77 20.17
CA ALA A 262 10.80 13.98 20.67
C ALA A 262 9.67 13.66 21.67
N LYS A 263 8.92 12.59 21.39
CA LYS A 263 8.10 11.86 22.37
C LYS A 263 8.47 10.39 22.28
N PHE A 264 9.19 9.88 23.27
CA PHE A 264 9.62 8.49 23.31
C PHE A 264 8.47 7.58 23.75
N THR A 265 7.54 7.35 22.83
CA THR A 265 6.32 6.54 22.96
C THR A 265 6.09 5.78 21.65
N PRO A 266 5.32 4.69 21.64
CA PRO A 266 5.01 3.98 20.40
C PRO A 266 4.48 4.91 19.29
N MET A 267 4.96 4.72 18.06
CA MET A 267 4.54 5.50 16.91
C MET A 267 3.11 5.15 16.54
N THR A 268 2.25 6.16 16.60
CA THR A 268 0.85 6.13 16.12
C THR A 268 0.68 7.09 14.96
N ILE A 269 -0.46 7.03 14.25
CA ILE A 269 -0.78 7.97 13.15
C ILE A 269 -0.64 9.44 13.55
N LYS A 270 -0.91 9.79 14.81
CA LYS A 270 -0.77 11.16 15.35
C LYS A 270 0.67 11.68 15.36
N HIS A 271 1.66 10.78 15.38
CA HIS A 271 3.07 11.15 15.29
C HIS A 271 3.48 11.54 13.86
N LEU A 272 2.68 11.14 12.86
CA LEU A 272 2.92 11.36 11.43
C LEU A 272 2.23 12.64 10.92
N GLY A 273 1.98 13.61 11.80
CA GLY A 273 1.29 14.88 11.49
C GLY A 273 -0.17 14.92 11.96
N LYS A 274 -0.85 16.05 11.72
CA LYS A 274 -2.21 16.32 12.23
C LYS A 274 -3.21 15.24 11.80
N ASN A 275 -3.00 14.66 10.62
CA ASN A 275 -3.83 13.64 9.99
C ASN A 275 -2.99 12.51 9.34
N GLY A 276 -1.77 12.25 9.80
CA GLY A 276 -0.88 11.32 9.07
C GLY A 276 -0.32 11.89 7.75
N ASP A 277 -0.30 13.22 7.60
CA ASP A 277 0.13 13.90 6.38
C ASP A 277 1.55 13.48 5.93
N GLN A 278 2.45 13.15 6.88
CA GLN A 278 3.83 12.79 6.54
C GLN A 278 3.92 11.45 5.81
N ILE A 279 3.10 10.46 6.16
CA ILE A 279 3.11 9.17 5.47
C ILE A 279 2.42 9.25 4.10
N ILE A 280 1.44 10.15 3.93
CA ILE A 280 0.89 10.48 2.60
C ILE A 280 1.96 11.11 1.70
N ARG A 281 2.77 12.02 2.26
CA ARG A 281 3.88 12.64 1.51
C ARG A 281 4.93 11.61 1.12
N LEU A 282 5.29 10.70 2.03
CA LEU A 282 6.15 9.56 1.74
C LEU A 282 5.56 8.70 0.61
N ALA A 283 4.27 8.39 0.66
CA ALA A 283 3.59 7.59 -0.36
C ALA A 283 3.56 8.24 -1.75
N LYS A 284 3.76 9.55 -1.85
CA LYS A 284 3.85 10.29 -3.13
C LYS A 284 5.25 10.33 -3.71
N GLU A 285 6.27 9.85 -2.97
CA GLU A 285 7.62 9.78 -3.47
C GLU A 285 7.72 8.81 -4.66
N PRO A 286 8.38 9.20 -5.77
CA PRO A 286 8.53 8.37 -6.97
C PRO A 286 9.65 7.34 -6.79
N VAL A 287 9.58 6.58 -5.70
CA VAL A 287 10.57 5.58 -5.28
C VAL A 287 10.00 4.16 -5.36
N ASP A 288 10.90 3.18 -5.32
CA ASP A 288 10.56 1.77 -5.44
C ASP A 288 10.30 1.11 -4.06
N ILE A 289 10.81 1.73 -2.98
CA ILE A 289 10.66 1.27 -1.60
C ILE A 289 10.28 2.44 -0.68
N LEU A 290 9.27 2.24 0.17
CA LEU A 290 8.88 3.17 1.24
C LEU A 290 9.38 2.66 2.59
N ILE A 291 10.15 3.46 3.32
CA ILE A 291 10.75 3.05 4.58
C ILE A 291 10.26 3.95 5.71
N VAL A 292 9.72 3.37 6.78
CA VAL A 292 9.34 4.10 7.99
C VAL A 292 10.22 3.66 9.14
N GLN A 293 10.87 4.62 9.78
CA GLN A 293 11.73 4.40 10.93
C GLN A 293 11.22 5.14 12.16
N HIS A 294 11.29 4.47 13.32
CA HIS A 294 11.02 5.08 14.61
C HIS A 294 12.02 4.64 15.69
N CYS A 295 12.23 5.48 16.70
CA CYS A 295 13.07 5.16 17.87
C CYS A 295 12.40 4.24 18.91
N HIS A 296 11.12 3.91 18.74
CA HIS A 296 10.30 3.07 19.62
C HIS A 296 9.52 2.06 18.74
N ASP A 297 8.75 1.16 19.35
CA ASP A 297 7.74 0.34 18.67
C ASP A 297 6.87 1.14 17.70
N ILE A 298 6.48 0.51 16.60
CA ILE A 298 5.55 1.04 15.61
C ILE A 298 4.21 0.30 15.76
N THR A 299 3.09 1.04 15.90
CA THR A 299 1.78 0.40 16.09
C THR A 299 1.25 -0.26 14.82
N SER A 300 0.39 -1.27 14.98
CA SER A 300 -0.24 -1.98 13.86
C SER A 300 -0.95 -1.07 12.88
N SER A 301 -1.52 0.05 13.33
CA SER A 301 -2.19 1.02 12.44
C SER A 301 -1.23 1.76 11.51
N VAL A 302 -0.02 2.10 11.96
CA VAL A 302 1.01 2.68 11.09
C VAL A 302 1.48 1.64 10.06
N ILE A 303 1.68 0.40 10.51
CA ILE A 303 2.08 -0.73 9.67
C ILE A 303 1.03 -0.97 8.57
N GLU A 304 -0.24 -1.04 8.94
CA GLU A 304 -1.35 -1.25 8.02
C GLU A 304 -1.48 -0.09 7.03
N MET A 305 -1.34 1.15 7.49
CA MET A 305 -1.38 2.33 6.61
C MET A 305 -0.23 2.34 5.60
N LEU A 306 1.00 2.07 6.03
CA LEU A 306 2.15 1.96 5.12
C LEU A 306 1.95 0.85 4.11
N LYS A 307 1.49 -0.32 4.56
CA LYS A 307 1.18 -1.47 3.70
C LYS A 307 0.17 -1.07 2.63
N ILE A 308 -0.95 -0.42 3.00
CA ILE A 308 -1.98 -0.05 2.02
C ILE A 308 -1.44 0.90 0.94
N PHE A 309 -0.65 1.91 1.33
CA PHE A 309 -0.03 2.82 0.36
C PHE A 309 1.04 2.16 -0.51
N ALA A 310 1.79 1.23 0.05
CA ALA A 310 2.81 0.48 -0.67
C ALA A 310 2.18 -0.52 -1.64
N THR A 311 1.14 -1.25 -1.22
CA THR A 311 0.51 -2.31 -2.02
C THR A 311 -0.71 -1.85 -2.82
N GLN A 312 -0.80 -0.56 -3.16
CA GLN A 312 -1.87 -0.03 -3.98
C GLN A 312 -1.90 -0.78 -5.34
N PRO A 313 -3.03 -1.34 -5.80
CA PRO A 313 -3.07 -2.16 -7.02
C PRO A 313 -2.53 -1.47 -8.28
N SER A 314 -2.72 -0.16 -8.41
CA SER A 314 -2.22 0.64 -9.53
C SER A 314 -0.72 0.92 -9.46
N ASN A 315 -0.11 0.90 -8.27
CA ASN A 315 1.30 1.25 -8.07
C ASN A 315 1.92 0.49 -6.89
N PRO A 316 2.04 -0.84 -6.97
CA PRO A 316 2.61 -1.64 -5.89
C PRO A 316 4.12 -1.40 -5.77
N ARG A 317 4.58 -1.22 -4.54
CA ARG A 317 5.95 -0.90 -4.13
C ARG A 317 6.32 -1.71 -2.90
N TYR A 318 7.61 -1.90 -2.68
CA TYR A 318 8.09 -2.50 -1.44
C TYR A 318 7.95 -1.53 -0.28
N TYR A 319 7.88 -2.06 0.94
CA TYR A 319 7.96 -1.26 2.15
C TYR A 319 8.82 -1.95 3.20
N CYS A 320 9.40 -1.15 4.11
CA CYS A 320 10.20 -1.64 5.22
C CYS A 320 9.92 -0.79 6.47
N LEU A 321 9.89 -1.46 7.63
CA LEU A 321 9.63 -0.85 8.93
C LEU A 321 10.85 -1.07 9.83
N LEU A 322 11.39 0.01 10.38
CA LEU A 322 12.48 -0.04 11.35
C LEU A 322 11.98 0.53 12.68
N ASP A 323 11.60 -0.34 13.60
CA ASP A 323 11.28 0.10 14.97
C ASP A 323 12.55 0.46 15.76
N GLY A 324 12.40 0.76 17.05
CA GLY A 324 13.52 1.12 17.90
C GLY A 324 14.60 0.05 17.99
N ARG A 325 14.24 -1.24 17.95
CA ARG A 325 15.20 -2.35 18.05
C ARG A 325 15.95 -2.52 16.74
N GLU A 326 15.25 -2.50 15.61
CA GLU A 326 15.87 -2.55 14.28
C GLU A 326 16.79 -1.34 14.05
N SER A 327 16.35 -0.15 14.45
CA SER A 327 17.15 1.07 14.38
C SER A 327 18.44 0.95 15.20
N LEU A 328 18.35 0.39 16.41
CA LEU A 328 19.52 0.19 17.26
C LEU A 328 20.45 -0.89 16.70
N ARG A 329 19.88 -2.02 16.24
CA ARG A 329 20.60 -3.12 15.58
C ARG A 329 21.41 -2.63 14.38
N LEU A 330 20.81 -1.77 13.56
CA LEU A 330 21.49 -1.14 12.42
C LEU A 330 22.68 -0.27 12.87
N LEU A 331 22.51 0.55 13.91
CA LEU A 331 23.61 1.37 14.42
C LEU A 331 24.73 0.56 15.06
N GLU A 332 24.41 -0.57 15.70
CA GLU A 332 25.39 -1.49 16.29
C GLU A 332 26.19 -2.22 15.20
N ALA A 333 25.52 -2.78 14.19
CA ALA A 333 26.14 -3.52 13.10
C ALA A 333 27.17 -2.70 12.29
N TYR A 334 27.08 -1.37 12.31
CA TYR A 334 27.97 -0.46 11.61
C TYR A 334 28.88 0.36 12.54
N ASP A 335 28.97 -0.01 13.82
CA ASP A 335 29.79 0.68 14.83
C ASP A 335 29.44 2.18 15.00
N LEU A 336 28.21 2.58 14.64
CA LEU A 336 27.76 3.98 14.68
C LEU A 336 27.04 4.36 15.97
N LYS A 337 26.63 3.38 16.79
CA LYS A 337 25.91 3.63 18.04
C LYS A 337 26.62 4.61 18.97
N LYS A 338 27.88 4.33 19.32
CA LYS A 338 28.67 5.17 20.26
C LYS A 338 28.84 6.59 19.71
N TRP A 339 29.10 6.71 18.41
CA TRP A 339 29.19 8.00 17.74
C TRP A 339 27.88 8.79 17.83
N ALA A 340 26.75 8.16 17.47
CA ALA A 340 25.44 8.78 17.48
C ALA A 340 25.02 9.26 18.90
N LEU A 341 25.30 8.45 19.92
CA LEU A 341 25.06 8.81 21.33
C LEU A 341 25.90 10.00 21.77
N ASN A 342 27.19 10.02 21.42
CA ASN A 342 28.10 11.10 21.82
C ASN A 342 27.75 12.42 21.14
N GLU A 343 27.47 12.41 19.83
CA GLU A 343 27.08 13.62 19.10
C GLU A 343 25.69 14.13 19.51
N SER A 344 24.76 13.23 19.84
CA SER A 344 23.44 13.65 20.34
C SER A 344 23.49 14.37 21.68
N LYS A 345 24.56 14.19 22.48
CA LYS A 345 24.79 14.89 23.76
C LYS A 345 25.45 16.26 23.60
N LYS A 346 26.12 16.53 22.47
CA LYS A 346 26.94 17.75 22.25
C LYS A 346 26.14 18.96 21.79
N GLY A 347 24.92 18.75 21.30
CA GLY A 347 23.95 19.82 21.03
C GLY A 347 22.61 19.44 21.61
#